data_AF-A0A7J2QYW8-F1
#
_entry.id   AF-A0A7J2QYW8-F1
#
_cell.length_a   1.000
_cell.length_b   1.000
_cell.length_c   1.000
_cell.angle_alpha   90.00
_cell.angle_beta   90.00
_cell.angle_gamma   90.00
#
_symmetry.space_group_name_H-M   'P 1'
#
loop_
_entity.id
_entity.type
_entity.pdbx_description
1 polymer ?
#
loop_
_entity_poly.entity_id
_entity_poly.type
_entity_poly.pdbx_seq_one_letter_code
_entity_poly.pdbx_strand_id
1 'polypeptide(L)' 'MIAQEKLQRTFEQMCLDKLKEIGISSSAQWSSAMGYDSRNGLSRVIMRIKKNMPERLKVYSNKRPRLYEAV' A
#
# COMPACT_ATOMS: atom_id res chain seq x y z
N MET A 1 30.15 -4.26 14.68
CA MET A 1 29.53 -3.17 13.90
C MET A 1 28.14 -3.63 13.50
N ILE A 2 27.11 -3.23 14.24
CA ILE A 2 25.73 -3.58 13.89
C ILE A 2 25.35 -2.63 12.76
N ALA A 3 25.16 -3.18 11.55
CA ALA A 3 24.67 -2.44 10.41
C ALA A 3 23.32 -1.81 10.77
N GLN A 4 23.33 -0.52 11.12
CA GLN A 4 22.13 0.29 11.23
C GLN A 4 21.61 0.50 9.80
N GLU A 5 20.99 -0.52 9.22
CA GLU A 5 20.06 -0.38 8.11
C GLU A 5 18.80 0.33 8.61
N LYS A 6 18.94 1.60 9.01
CA LYS A 6 17.85 2.56 8.90
C LYS A 6 17.66 2.82 7.40
N LEU A 7 17.14 1.81 6.70
CA LEU A 7 16.56 2.00 5.38
C LEU A 7 15.58 3.16 5.56
N GLN A 8 15.80 4.27 4.86
CA GLN A 8 14.78 5.31 4.72
C GLN A 8 13.54 4.61 4.13
N ARG A 9 12.61 4.19 5.00
CA ARG A 9 11.39 3.53 4.55
C ARG A 9 10.63 4.57 3.73
N THR A 10 10.52 4.32 2.44
CA THR A 10 9.72 5.17 1.56
C THR A 10 8.27 5.12 2.02
N PHE A 11 7.52 6.18 1.71
CA PHE A 11 6.11 6.24 2.06
C PHE A 11 5.32 5.07 1.43
N GLU A 12 5.72 4.65 0.23
CA GLU A 12 5.22 3.45 -0.45
C GLU A 12 5.44 2.17 0.38
N GLN A 13 6.60 2.03 1.03
CA GLN A 13 6.90 0.89 1.90
C GLN A 13 6.00 0.88 3.13
N MET A 14 5.80 2.03 3.78
CA MET A 14 4.89 2.13 4.94
C MET A 14 3.46 1.76 4.55
N CYS A 15 3.01 2.18 3.37
CA CYS A 15 1.70 1.80 2.84
C CYS A 15 1.60 0.28 2.62
N LEU A 16 2.62 -0.35 2.03
CA LEU A 16 2.64 -1.80 1.81
C LEU A 16 2.68 -2.57 3.14
N ASP A 17 3.48 -2.13 4.10
CA ASP A 17 3.55 -2.72 5.44
C ASP A 17 2.17 -2.68 6.10
N LYS A 18 1.47 -1.54 6.02
CA LYS A 18 0.11 -1.41 6.56
C LYS A 18 -0.89 -2.28 5.82
N LEU A 19 -0.79 -2.38 4.49
CA LEU A 19 -1.65 -3.26 3.70
C LEU A 19 -1.44 -4.73 4.09
N LYS A 20 -0.19 -5.13 4.38
CA LYS A 20 0.13 -6.47 4.88
C LYS A 20 -0.47 -6.75 6.25
N GLU A 21 -0.52 -5.74 7.13
CA GLU A 21 -1.14 -5.82 8.45
C GLU A 21 -2.67 -6.00 8.38
N ILE A 22 -3.34 -5.23 7.51
CA ILE A 22 -4.82 -5.26 7.38
C ILE A 22 -5.34 -6.34 6.42
N GLY A 23 -4.46 -6.98 5.66
CA GLY A 23 -4.80 -7.97 4.64
C GLY A 23 -5.52 -7.37 3.43
N ILE A 24 -6.30 -8.21 2.73
CA ILE A 24 -6.97 -7.83 1.50
C ILE A 24 -7.98 -6.71 1.78
N SER A 25 -7.77 -5.54 1.18
CA SER A 25 -8.56 -4.34 1.48
C SER A 25 -8.84 -3.50 0.24
N SER A 26 -9.95 -2.77 0.26
CA SER A 26 -10.21 -1.72 -0.75
C SER A 26 -9.29 -0.52 -0.54
N SER A 27 -9.14 0.33 -1.56
CA SER A 27 -8.34 1.56 -1.43
C SER A 27 -8.88 2.51 -0.36
N ALA A 28 -10.19 2.51 -0.10
CA ALA A 28 -10.81 3.33 0.95
C ALA A 28 -10.45 2.81 2.35
N GLN A 29 -10.54 1.49 2.57
CA GLN A 29 -10.15 0.86 3.84
C GLN A 29 -8.67 1.03 4.11
N TRP A 30 -7.83 0.81 3.09
CA TRP A 30 -6.40 1.02 3.19
C TRP A 30 -6.06 2.49 3.52
N SER A 31 -6.80 3.43 2.93
CA SER A 31 -6.64 4.87 3.22
C SER A 31 -7.03 5.24 4.63
N SER A 32 -8.16 4.72 5.10
CA SER A 32 -8.58 4.89 6.49
C SER A 32 -7.56 4.29 7.47
N ALA A 33 -7.02 3.10 7.18
CA ALA A 33 -6.01 2.43 8.01
C ALA A 33 -4.67 3.18 8.07
N MET A 34 -4.36 3.99 7.05
CA MET A 34 -3.20 4.90 7.03
C MET A 34 -3.47 6.23 7.73
N GLY A 35 -4.68 6.49 8.23
CA GLY A 35 -5.07 7.74 8.87
C GLY A 35 -5.40 8.88 7.89
N TYR A 36 -5.69 8.56 6.62
CA TYR A 36 -6.12 9.56 5.65
C TYR A 36 -7.64 9.78 5.70
N ASP A 37 -8.04 11.03 5.94
CA ASP A 37 -9.45 11.43 5.90
C ASP A 37 -10.05 11.48 4.48
N SER A 38 -9.19 11.57 3.45
CA SER A 38 -9.64 11.65 2.05
C SER A 38 -9.58 10.31 1.33
N ARG A 39 -10.63 10.00 0.57
CA ARG A 39 -10.72 8.79 -0.29
C ARG A 39 -9.61 8.71 -1.36
N ASN A 40 -8.96 9.83 -1.67
CA ASN A 40 -7.96 9.93 -2.73
C ASN A 40 -6.51 9.87 -2.23
N GLY A 41 -6.28 9.86 -0.91
CA GLY A 41 -4.93 9.94 -0.32
C GLY A 41 -3.95 8.89 -0.86
N LEU A 42 -4.43 7.66 -1.07
CA LEU A 42 -3.61 6.56 -1.59
C LEU A 42 -3.58 6.40 -3.10
N SER A 43 -4.39 7.13 -3.87
CA SER A 43 -4.48 6.93 -5.33
C SER A 43 -3.12 7.10 -6.04
N ARG A 44 -2.36 8.14 -5.68
CA ARG A 44 -1.02 8.40 -6.21
C ARG A 44 0.00 7.35 -5.77
N VAL A 45 -0.10 6.89 -4.53
CA VAL A 45 0.79 5.86 -3.97
C VAL A 45 0.56 4.52 -4.67
N ILE A 46 -0.69 4.10 -4.82
CA ILE A 46 -1.06 2.89 -5.56
C ILE A 46 -0.50 2.95 -6.98
N MET A 47 -0.61 4.10 -7.66
CA MET A 47 -0.05 4.27 -9.00
C MET A 47 1.48 4.13 -9.02
N ARG A 48 2.19 4.73 -8.06
CA ARG A 48 3.65 4.62 -7.93
C ARG A 48 4.10 3.20 -7.62
N ILE A 49 3.44 2.51 -6.69
CA ILE A 49 3.72 1.11 -6.36
C ILE A 49 3.53 0.24 -7.60
N LYS A 50 2.40 0.38 -8.29
CA LYS A 50 2.15 -0.37 -9.54
C LYS A 50 3.20 -0.12 -10.63
N LYS A 51 3.79 1.08 -10.66
CA LYS A 51 4.79 1.46 -11.66
C LYS A 51 6.20 0.94 -11.29
N ASN A 52 6.57 1.07 -10.02
CA ASN A 52 7.96 0.88 -9.58
C ASN A 52 8.19 -0.46 -8.86
N MET A 53 7.15 -1.04 -8.28
CA MET A 53 7.18 -2.28 -7.49
C MET A 53 5.90 -3.13 -7.76
N PRO A 54 5.57 -3.43 -9.03
CA PRO A 54 4.35 -4.15 -9.39
C PRO A 54 4.23 -5.53 -8.71
N GLU A 55 5.36 -6.19 -8.45
CA GLU A 55 5.45 -7.51 -7.81
C GLU A 55 4.99 -7.52 -6.34
N ARG A 56 4.97 -6.35 -5.68
CA ARG A 56 4.63 -6.22 -4.25
C ARG A 56 3.16 -5.88 -4.00
N LEU A 57 2.37 -5.70 -5.06
CA LEU A 57 0.97 -5.30 -4.96
C LEU A 57 0.10 -6.12 -5.90
N LYS A 58 -0.65 -7.06 -5.33
CA LYS A 58 -1.67 -7.81 -6.04
C LYS A 58 -2.96 -7.00 -6.11
N VAL A 59 -3.53 -6.88 -7.32
CA VAL A 59 -4.76 -6.12 -7.57
C VAL A 59 -5.86 -7.06 -8.04
N TYR A 60 -6.95 -7.12 -7.28
CA TYR A 60 -8.15 -7.89 -7.63
C TYR A 60 -9.10 -7.00 -8.45
N SER A 61 -8.91 -6.98 -9.77
CA SER A 61 -9.66 -6.13 -10.71
C SER A 61 -11.09 -6.62 -11.00
N ASN A 62 -11.39 -7.88 -10.69
CA ASN A 62 -12.69 -8.51 -10.89
C ASN A 62 -13.74 -8.16 -9.82
N LYS A 63 -13.35 -7.49 -8.72
CA LYS A 63 -14.25 -7.08 -7.63
C LYS A 63 -14.43 -5.57 -7.63
N ARG A 64 -15.66 -5.11 -7.32
CA ARG A 64 -15.97 -3.69 -7.07
C ARG A 64 -16.42 -3.54 -5.60
N PRO A 65 -15.78 -2.68 -4.80
CA PRO A 65 -14.58 -1.88 -5.12
C PRO A 65 -13.35 -2.77 -5.40
N ARG A 66 -12.37 -2.23 -6.16
CA ARG A 66 -11.09 -2.93 -6.40
C ARG A 66 -10.41 -3.22 -5.06
N LEU A 67 -9.94 -4.46 -4.90
CA LEU A 67 -9.22 -4.89 -3.70
C LEU A 67 -7.72 -5.03 -3.99
N TYR A 68 -6.93 -4.87 -2.94
CA TYR A 68 -5.47 -4.84 -2.96
C TYR A 68 -4.92 -5.73 -1.85
N GLU A 69 -3.77 -6.34 -2.11
CA GLU A 69 -3.03 -7.17 -1.16
C GLU A 69 -1.53 -6.95 -1.37
N ALA A 70 -0.78 -6.83 -0.26
CA ALA A 70 0.67 -6.75 -0.30
C ALA A 70 1.27 -8.16 -0.44
N VAL A 71 2.24 -8.32 -1.36
CA VAL A 71 2.95 -9.57 -1.65
C VAL A 71 4.39 -9.49 -1.15
#